data_AF-G2FP23-F1
#
_entry.id   AF-G2FP23-F1
#
_cell.length_a   1.000
_cell.length_b   1.000
_cell.length_c   1.000
_cell.angle_alpha   90.00
_cell.angle_beta   90.00
_cell.angle_gamma   90.00
#
_symmetry.space_group_name_H-M   'P 1'
#
loop_
_entity.id
_entity.type
_entity.pdbx_description
1 polymer ?
#
loop_
_entity_poly.entity_id
_entity_poly.type
_entity_poly.pdbx_seq_one_letter_code
_entity_poly.pdbx_strand_id
1 'polypeptide(L)' 'MDQAQAEAVMDTIIQKNVFLTPSGELIEKRDIMIVGTATNDLYDPPQA' A
#
# COMPACT_ATOMS: atom_id res chain seq x y z
N MET A 1 7.89 0.07 3.28
CA MET A 1 6.49 0.47 3.51
C MET A 1 6.22 0.26 4.98
N ASP A 2 5.95 1.32 5.71
CA ASP A 2 5.61 1.28 7.13
C ASP A 2 4.10 1.53 7.36
N GLN A 3 3.64 1.43 8.61
CA GLN A 3 2.23 1.61 8.97
C GLN A 3 1.72 3.00 8.56
N ALA A 4 2.47 4.07 8.81
CA ALA A 4 2.03 5.43 8.51
C ALA A 4 1.86 5.66 7.00
N GLN A 5 2.76 5.10 6.20
CA GLN A 5 2.64 5.11 4.74
C GLN A 5 1.41 4.33 4.26
N ALA A 6 1.12 3.18 4.87
CA ALA A 6 -0.06 2.40 4.53
C ALA A 6 -1.37 3.15 4.86
N GLU A 7 -1.41 3.81 6.02
CA GLU A 7 -2.56 4.62 6.42
C GLU A 7 -2.79 5.80 5.47
N ALA A 8 -1.73 6.53 5.08
CA ALA A 8 -1.83 7.66 4.17
C ALA A 8 -2.36 7.27 2.77
N VAL A 9 -1.96 6.09 2.30
CA VAL A 9 -2.48 5.54 1.04
C VAL A 9 -3.98 5.22 1.17
N MET A 10 -4.39 4.57 2.27
CA MET A 10 -5.79 4.26 2.52
C MET A 10 -6.66 5.52 2.66
N ASP A 11 -6.15 6.55 3.33
CA ASP A 11 -6.84 7.85 3.43
C ASP A 11 -7.03 8.49 2.06
N THR A 12 -6.03 8.41 1.18
CA THR A 12 -6.14 8.90 -0.20
C THR A 12 -7.18 8.12 -1.00
N ILE A 13 -7.25 6.80 -0.83
CA ILE A 13 -8.22 5.92 -1.51
C ILE A 13 -9.64 6.29 -1.12
N ILE A 14 -9.90 6.49 0.18
CA ILE A 14 -11.20 6.90 0.71
C ILE A 14 -11.53 8.32 0.24
N GLN A 15 -10.63 9.29 0.43
CA GLN A 15 -10.89 10.69 0.08
C GLN A 15 -11.19 10.88 -1.42
N LYS A 16 -10.60 10.06 -2.27
CA LYS A 16 -10.81 10.12 -3.73
C LYS A 16 -11.93 9.20 -4.22
N ASN A 17 -12.62 8.47 -3.34
CA ASN A 17 -13.65 7.49 -3.69
C ASN A 17 -13.18 6.55 -4.82
N VAL A 18 -11.94 6.06 -4.72
CA VAL A 18 -11.32 5.27 -5.79
C VAL A 18 -12.08 3.95 -6.01
N PHE A 19 -12.71 3.42 -4.98
CA PHE A 19 -13.56 2.24 -5.05
C PHE A 19 -15.01 2.57 -4.73
N LEU A 20 -15.88 2.35 -5.70
CA LEU A 20 -17.32 2.32 -5.55
C LEU A 20 -17.77 0.86 -5.54
N THR A 21 -18.37 0.44 -4.44
CA THR A 21 -18.97 -0.89 -4.31
C THR A 21 -20.47 -0.79 -4.60
N PRO A 22 -21.17 -1.90 -4.92
CA PRO A 22 -22.63 -1.89 -5.05
C PRO A 22 -23.35 -1.40 -3.79
N SER A 23 -22.71 -1.47 -2.63
CA SER A 23 -23.23 -1.00 -1.34
C SER A 23 -22.81 0.44 -1.00
N GLY A 24 -22.07 1.12 -1.89
CA GLY A 24 -21.61 2.49 -1.70
C GLY A 24 -20.09 2.64 -1.64
N GLU A 25 -19.67 3.83 -1.22
CA GLU A 25 -18.26 4.24 -1.09
C GLU A 25 -17.61 3.64 0.16
N LEU A 26 -16.28 3.57 0.16
CA LEU A 26 -15.52 3.23 1.36
C LEU A 26 -15.55 4.41 2.34
N ILE A 27 -15.93 4.17 3.59
CA ILE A 27 -16.11 5.24 4.60
C ILE A 27 -15.09 5.21 5.74
N GLU A 28 -14.42 4.07 5.95
CA GLU A 28 -13.48 3.91 7.06
C GLU A 28 -12.38 2.87 6.77
N LYS A 29 -11.30 2.95 7.55
CA LYS A 29 -10.22 1.95 7.59
C LYS A 29 -10.60 0.89 8.63
N ARG A 30 -10.64 -0.39 8.24
CA ARG A 30 -10.94 -1.50 9.18
C ARG A 30 -9.70 -2.28 9.59
N ASP A 31 -9.08 -2.97 8.64
CA ASP A 31 -7.81 -3.69 8.81
C ASP A 31 -6.88 -3.37 7.64
N ILE A 32 -5.57 -3.38 7.91
CA ILE A 32 -4.52 -3.15 6.91
C ILE A 32 -3.52 -4.30 6.99
N MET A 33 -3.34 -5.01 5.87
CA MET A 33 -2.31 -6.03 5.71
C MET A 33 -1.20 -5.50 4.80
N ILE A 34 0.03 -5.48 5.29
CA ILE A 34 1.21 -5.08 4.52
C ILE A 34 1.95 -6.36 4.11
N VAL A 35 2.02 -6.63 2.80
CA VAL A 35 2.81 -7.74 2.24
C VAL A 35 3.96 -7.15 1.44
N GLY A 36 5.19 -7.52 1.80
CA GLY A 36 6.41 -7.03 1.15
C GLY A 36 7.15 -8.13 0.42
N THR A 37 7.67 -7.82 -0.77
CA THR A 37 8.62 -8.65 -1.53
C THR A 37 9.92 -7.87 -1.70
N ALA A 38 10.57 -7.54 -0.58
CA ALA A 38 11.87 -6.87 -0.64
C ALA A 38 12.93 -7.87 -1.10
N THR A 39 13.55 -7.59 -2.24
CA THR A 39 14.73 -8.31 -2.71
C THR A 39 15.95 -7.49 -2.33
N ASN A 40 16.74 -7.98 -1.37
CA ASN A 40 18.07 -7.43 -1.14
C ASN A 40 19.02 -8.07 -2.14
N ASP A 41 19.54 -7.26 -3.05
CA ASP A 41 20.66 -7.66 -3.87
C ASP A 41 21.89 -7.85 -2.96
N LEU A 42 22.50 -9.03 -3.03
CA LEU A 42 23.65 -9.39 -2.20
C LEU A 42 24.96 -9.42 -3.01
N TYR A 43 24.89 -9.29 -4.34
CA TYR A 43 26.04 -9.43 -5.21
C TYR A 43 25.96 -8.47 -6.40
N ASP A 44 26.70 -7.36 -6.33
CA ASP A 44 27.07 -6.63 -7.53
C ASP A 44 28.18 -7.40 -8.26
N PRO A 45 27.97 -7.87 -9.51
CA PRO A 45 29.07 -8.45 -10.28
C PRO A 45 30.15 -7.38 -10.52
N PRO A 46 31.45 -7.73 -10.44
CA PRO A 46 32.51 -6.80 -10.76
C PRO A 46 32.30 -6.26 -12.18
N GLN A 47 32.13 -4.94 -12.31
CA GLN A 47 32.06 -4.28 -13.61
C GLN A 47 33.41 -4.42 -14.31
N ALA A 48 33.38 -5.00 -15.52
CA ALA A 48 34.54 -5.25 -16.39
C ALA A 48 35.11 -3.98 -17.02
#